data_AF-A0A957T9F6-F1
#
_entry.id   AF-A0A957T9F6-F1
#
_cell.length_a   1.000
_cell.length_b   1.000
_cell.length_c   1.000
_cell.angle_alpha   90.00
_cell.angle_beta   90.00
_cell.angle_gamma   90.00
#
_symmetry.space_group_name_H-M   'P 1'
#
loop_
_entity.id
_entity.type
_entity.pdbx_description
1 polymer ?
#
loop_
_entity_poly.entity_id
_entity_poly.type
_entity_poly.pdbx_seq_one_letter_code
_entity_poly.pdbx_strand_id
1 'polypeptide(L)'
;VQRYIEKTNRRVTFEYALMRGINDSAELADELGRKLAPLLCHVNVIPLNPIPDSPFQPTSDEDTERFVQILRDHGVPATVRLRRGIEINAGCGQLRQATAA
;
A
#
# COMPACT_ATOMS: atom_id res chain seq x y z
N VAL A 1 -15.88 2.06 8.24
CA VAL A 1 -15.91 2.07 6.76
C VAL A 1 -17.26 1.63 6.21
N GLN A 2 -17.78 0.46 6.62
CA GLN A 2 -19.07 -0.05 6.17
C GLN A 2 -20.23 0.97 6.25
N ARG A 3 -20.44 1.63 7.40
CA ARG A 3 -21.45 2.69 7.56
C ARG A 3 -21.35 3.82 6.52
N TYR A 4 -20.14 4.19 6.11
CA TYR A 4 -19.94 5.24 5.08
C TYR A 4 -20.36 4.73 3.69
N ILE A 5 -20.00 3.49 3.37
CA ILE A 5 -20.38 2.83 2.11
C ILE A 5 -21.90 2.69 2.07
N GLU A 6 -22.54 2.19 3.13
CA GLU A 6 -24.00 2.05 3.22
C GLU A 6 -24.72 3.39 3.04
N LYS A 7 -24.19 4.47 3.62
CA LYS A 7 -24.82 5.80 3.53
C LYS A 7 -24.62 6.48 2.18
N THR A 8 -23.50 6.23 1.49
CA THR A 8 -23.08 7.05 0.34
C THR A 8 -22.97 6.27 -0.97
N ASN A 9 -22.94 4.94 -0.90
CA ASN A 9 -22.64 4.04 -2.00
C ASN A 9 -21.35 4.38 -2.76
N ARG A 10 -20.41 5.08 -2.10
CA ARG A 10 -19.11 5.46 -2.69
C ARG A 10 -18.05 4.44 -2.30
N ARG A 11 -17.26 4.01 -3.30
CA ARG A 11 -16.10 3.14 -3.10
C ARG A 11 -15.05 3.84 -2.24
N VAL A 12 -14.52 3.11 -1.26
CA VAL A 12 -13.41 3.58 -0.41
C VAL A 12 -12.09 3.05 -0.95
N THR A 13 -11.09 3.91 -1.05
CA THR A 13 -9.72 3.50 -1.38
C THR A 13 -8.90 3.40 -0.11
N PHE A 14 -8.31 2.23 0.13
CA PHE A 14 -7.30 2.03 1.17
C PHE A 14 -5.91 2.24 0.59
N GLU A 15 -5.08 3.04 1.24
CA GLU A 15 -3.66 3.12 0.94
C GLU A 15 -2.93 2.14 1.86
N TYR A 16 -2.13 1.24 1.30
CA TYR A 16 -1.38 0.22 2.03
C TYR A 16 0.12 0.41 1.80
N ALA A 17 0.83 0.97 2.80
CA ALA A 17 2.28 1.11 2.75
C ALA A 17 2.94 -0.25 3.00
N LEU A 18 3.52 -0.83 1.96
CA LEU A 18 4.11 -2.18 1.97
C LEU A 18 5.59 -2.09 2.34
N MET A 19 5.96 -2.78 3.42
CA MET A 19 7.28 -2.74 4.04
C MET A 19 7.84 -4.15 4.23
N ARG A 20 9.09 -4.31 3.81
CA ARG A 20 9.74 -5.62 3.75
C ARG A 20 9.86 -6.30 5.10
N GLY A 21 9.35 -7.52 5.21
CA GLY A 21 9.43 -8.36 6.41
C GLY A 21 8.58 -7.86 7.58
N ILE A 22 7.73 -6.86 7.37
CA ILE A 22 6.87 -6.27 8.41
C ILE A 22 5.41 -6.57 8.10
N ASN A 23 4.97 -6.21 6.89
CA ASN A 23 3.57 -6.33 6.52
C ASN A 23 3.34 -6.79 5.08
N ASP A 24 4.34 -7.43 4.47
CA ASP A 24 4.34 -7.87 3.08
C ASP A 24 4.24 -9.39 2.90
N SER A 25 3.95 -10.13 3.98
CA SER A 25 3.81 -11.58 3.92
C SER A 25 2.52 -12.00 3.21
N ALA A 26 2.54 -13.19 2.60
CA ALA A 26 1.37 -13.76 1.92
C ALA A 26 0.21 -13.98 2.91
N GLU A 27 0.51 -14.37 4.15
CA GLU A 27 -0.48 -14.59 5.20
C GLU A 27 -1.21 -13.30 5.57
N LEU A 28 -0.50 -12.18 5.61
CA LEU A 28 -1.09 -10.87 5.86
C LEU A 28 -1.90 -10.38 4.65
N ALA A 29 -1.47 -10.68 3.42
CA ALA A 29 -2.26 -10.41 2.22
C ALA A 29 -3.59 -11.19 2.24
N ASP A 30 -3.53 -12.46 2.64
CA ASP A 30 -4.71 -13.32 2.80
C ASP A 30 -5.67 -12.80 3.87
N GLU A 31 -5.14 -12.44 5.05
CA GLU A 31 -5.94 -11.88 6.12
C GLU A 31 -6.61 -10.56 5.70
N LEU A 32 -5.85 -9.68 5.02
CA LEU A 32 -6.36 -8.42 4.50
C LEU A 32 -7.45 -8.64 3.45
N GLY A 33 -7.21 -9.56 2.51
CA GLY A 33 -8.16 -9.94 1.47
C GLY A 33 -9.49 -10.37 2.05
N ARG A 34 -9.49 -11.30 3.02
CA ARG A 34 -10.73 -11.77 3.68
C ARG A 34 -11.50 -10.64 4.40
N LYS A 35 -10.80 -9.71 5.05
CA LYS A 35 -11.46 -8.59 5.75
C LYS A 35 -12.06 -7.58 4.78
N LEU A 36 -11.44 -7.37 3.62
CA LEU A 36 -11.84 -6.36 2.65
C LEU A 36 -12.82 -6.87 1.60
N ALA A 37 -12.85 -8.18 1.32
CA ALA A 37 -13.73 -8.78 0.32
C ALA A 37 -15.22 -8.38 0.43
N PRO A 38 -15.82 -8.21 1.63
CA PRO A 38 -17.21 -7.78 1.74
C PRO A 38 -17.46 -6.30 1.44
N LEU A 39 -16.41 -5.48 1.28
CA LEU A 39 -16.51 -4.02 1.18
C LEU A 39 -16.41 -3.54 -0.26
N LEU A 40 -17.21 -2.53 -0.62
CA LEU A 40 -17.03 -1.74 -1.84
C LEU A 40 -15.75 -0.90 -1.71
N CYS A 41 -14.60 -1.49 -2.03
CA CYS A 41 -13.30 -0.86 -1.84
C CYS A 41 -12.30 -1.13 -2.97
N HIS A 42 -11.16 -0.45 -2.88
CA HIS A 42 -9.98 -0.65 -3.70
C HIS A 42 -8.74 -0.50 -2.81
N VAL A 43 -7.68 -1.25 -3.07
CA VAL A 43 -6.40 -1.13 -2.35
C VAL A 43 -5.31 -0.57 -3.26
N ASN A 44 -4.78 0.59 -2.88
CA ASN A 44 -3.56 1.14 -3.45
C ASN A 44 -2.37 0.65 -2.64
N VAL A 45 -1.64 -0.33 -3.16
CA VAL A 45 -0.42 -0.84 -2.55
C VAL A 45 0.72 0.10 -2.90
N ILE A 46 1.40 0.62 -1.89
CA ILE A 46 2.51 1.57 -2.02
C ILE A 46 3.76 0.90 -1.44
N PRO A 47 4.62 0.31 -2.27
CA PRO A 47 5.92 -0.13 -1.83
C PRO A 47 6.67 1.05 -1.22
N LEU A 48 7.17 0.90 0.01
CA LEU A 48 7.87 1.97 0.70
C LEU A 48 8.96 2.56 -0.20
N ASN A 49 9.11 3.89 -0.19
CA ASN A 49 10.25 4.52 -0.86
C ASN A 49 11.49 4.33 0.03
N PRO A 50 12.68 4.13 -0.54
CA PRO A 50 13.90 4.18 0.25
C PRO A 50 14.00 5.58 0.89
N ILE A 51 14.11 5.61 2.22
CA ILE A 51 14.32 6.81 3.02
C ILE A 51 15.71 6.68 3.65
N PRO A 52 16.62 7.65 3.46
CA PRO A 52 17.92 7.66 4.13
C PRO A 52 17.75 7.47 5.65
N ASP A 53 18.58 6.63 6.25
CA ASP A 53 18.61 6.34 7.69
C ASP A 53 17.35 5.68 8.27
N SER A 54 16.43 5.20 7.42
CA SER A 54 15.29 4.39 7.87
C SER A 54 15.67 2.91 8.00
N PRO A 55 15.27 2.23 9.10
CA PRO A 55 15.41 0.78 9.19
C PRO A 55 14.44 0.03 8.27
N PHE A 56 13.45 0.73 7.69
CA PHE A 56 12.42 0.12 6.87
C PHE A 56 12.83 0.03 5.41
N GLN A 57 12.66 -1.16 4.85
CA GLN A 57 13.08 -1.46 3.49
C GLN A 57 11.89 -1.60 2.56
N PRO A 58 12.02 -1.22 1.27
CA PRO A 58 11.04 -1.52 0.26
C PRO A 58 10.86 -3.03 0.12
N THR A 59 9.61 -3.48 0.03
CA THR A 59 9.30 -4.84 -0.45
C THR A 59 9.77 -4.98 -1.89
N SER A 60 10.20 -6.20 -2.26
CA SER A 60 10.64 -6.51 -3.62
C SER A 60 9.47 -6.34 -4.61
N ASP A 61 9.78 -6.11 -5.89
CA ASP A 61 8.73 -5.98 -6.90
C ASP A 61 7.93 -7.31 -7.04
N GLU A 62 8.62 -8.45 -6.98
CA GLU A 62 8.02 -9.79 -7.01
C GLU A 62 7.06 -10.01 -5.83
N ASP A 63 7.50 -9.73 -4.60
CA ASP A 63 6.66 -9.90 -3.40
C ASP A 63 5.49 -8.91 -3.40
N THR A 64 5.70 -7.70 -3.93
CA THR A 64 4.64 -6.70 -4.10
C THR A 64 3.57 -7.20 -5.07
N GLU A 65 3.97 -7.75 -6.21
CA GLU A 65 3.07 -8.31 -7.20
C GLU A 65 2.31 -9.52 -6.63
N ARG A 66 3.01 -10.38 -5.90
CA ARG A 66 2.39 -11.52 -5.20
C ARG A 66 1.35 -11.05 -4.19
N PHE A 67 1.66 -10.05 -3.37
CA PHE A 67 0.73 -9.48 -2.39
C PHE A 67 -0.53 -8.95 -3.08
N VAL A 68 -0.37 -8.20 -4.17
CA VAL A 68 -1.48 -7.68 -4.98
C VAL A 68 -2.30 -8.80 -5.62
N GLN A 69 -1.65 -9.87 -6.10
CA GLN A 69 -2.35 -11.00 -6.68
C GLN A 69 -3.24 -11.72 -5.66
N ILE A 70 -2.73 -11.95 -4.44
CA ILE A 70 -3.51 -12.56 -3.36
C ILE A 70 -4.76 -11.72 -3.06
N LEU A 71 -4.63 -10.39 -2.97
CA LEU A 71 -5.81 -9.52 -2.77
C LEU A 71 -6.84 -9.66 -3.89
N ARG A 72 -6.39 -9.73 -5.14
CA ARG A 72 -7.27 -9.92 -6.31
C ARG A 72 -7.96 -11.28 -6.29
N ASP A 73 -7.29 -12.33 -5.82
CA ASP A 73 -7.86 -13.68 -5.69
C ASP A 73 -8.99 -13.72 -4.65
N HIS A 74 -8.96 -12.84 -3.62
CA HIS A 74 -10.08 -12.60 -2.70
C HIS A 74 -11.18 -11.70 -3.27
N GLY A 75 -11.07 -11.27 -4.53
CA GLY A 75 -12.02 -10.36 -5.18
C GLY A 75 -11.84 -8.89 -4.78
N VAL A 76 -10.71 -8.52 -4.16
CA VAL A 76 -10.40 -7.14 -3.76
C VAL A 76 -9.59 -6.46 -4.86
N PRO A 77 -10.14 -5.43 -5.55
CA PRO A 77 -9.38 -4.68 -6.55
C PRO A 77 -8.14 -4.03 -5.92
N ALA A 78 -6.97 -4.30 -6.49
CA ALA A 78 -5.70 -3.79 -5.98
C ALA A 78 -4.76 -3.36 -7.10
N THR A 79 -4.04 -2.24 -6.88
CA THR A 79 -3.03 -1.70 -7.80
C THR A 79 -1.78 -1.28 -7.07
N VAL A 80 -0.62 -1.54 -7.66
CA VAL A 80 0.66 -0.97 -7.21
C VAL A 80 0.74 0.49 -7.65
N ARG A 81 1.00 1.38 -6.69
CA ARG A 81 1.20 2.80 -6.96
C ARG A 81 2.59 3.02 -7.53
N LEU A 82 2.66 3.46 -8.79
CA LEU A 82 3.92 3.85 -9.44
C LEU A 82 4.64 4.93 -8.63
N ARG A 83 5.89 4.65 -8.29
CA ARG A 83 6.81 5.59 -7.67
C ARG A 83 7.08 6.75 -8.63
N ARG A 84 6.91 7.99 -8.17
CA ARG A 84 7.25 9.21 -8.91
C ARG A 84 8.04 10.15 -8.00
N GLY A 85 9.10 10.76 -8.53
CA GLY A 85 9.87 11.78 -7.82
C GLY A 85 10.87 11.28 -6.78
N ILE A 86 11.20 9.98 -6.74
CA ILE A 86 12.23 9.44 -5.81
C ILE A 86 13.59 10.09 -6.05
N GLU A 87 14.00 10.20 -7.32
CA GLU A 87 15.28 10.79 -7.73
C GLU A 87 15.48 12.23 -7.23
N ILE A 88 14.38 12.94 -6.93
CA ILE A 88 14.39 14.34 -6.49
C ILE A 88 13.92 14.49 -5.03
N ASN A 89 13.88 13.41 -4.24
CA ASN A 89 13.38 13.40 -2.86
C ASN A 89 11.93 13.93 -2.72
N ALA A 90 11.10 13.82 -3.76
CA ALA A 90 9.71 14.26 -3.76
C ALA A 90 8.71 13.10 -3.67
N GLY A 91 9.18 11.86 -3.45
CA GLY A 91 8.31 10.72 -3.23
C GLY A 91 7.48 10.85 -1.94
N CYS A 92 6.36 10.13 -1.87
CA CYS A 92 5.57 10.04 -0.63
C CYS A 92 6.46 9.62 0.55
N GLY A 93 6.47 10.40 1.63
CA GLY A 93 7.31 10.20 2.81
C GLY A 93 8.72 10.82 2.74
N GLN A 94 9.14 11.38 1.59
CA GLN A 94 10.48 11.98 1.42
C GLN A 94 10.53 13.50 1.60
N LEU A 95 9.36 14.16 1.71
CA LEU A 95 9.26 15.60 1.93
C LEU A 95 9.78 15.97 3.34
N ARG A 96 11.03 16.41 3.39
CA ARG A 96 11.68 16.97 4.58
C ARG A 96 12.05 18.44 4.34
N GLN A 97 11.88 19.31 5.34
CA GLN A 97 12.53 20.61 5.30
C GLN A 97 14.04 20.37 5.40
N ALA A 98 14.79 20.76 4.38
CA ALA A 98 16.23 20.94 4.54
C ALA A 98 16.40 22.12 5.49
N THR A 99 16.72 21.86 6.76
CA THR A 99 17.29 22.92 7.60
C THR A 99 18.63 23.25 6.97
N ALA A 100 18.71 24.40 6.30
CA ALA A 100 19.98 24.92 5.81
C ALA A 100 20.91 25.06 7.03
N ALA A 101 22.07 24.42 6.95
CA ALA A 101 23.18 24.64 7.87
C ALA A 101 23.77 26.04 7.64
#